data_AF-A0ABD2QF98-F1
#
_entry.id   AF-A0ABD2QF98-F1
#
_cell.length_a   1.000
_cell.length_b   1.000
_cell.length_c   1.000
_cell.angle_alpha   90.00
_cell.angle_beta   90.00
_cell.angle_gamma   90.00
#
_symmetry.space_group_name_H-M   'P 1'
#
loop_
_entity.id
_entity.type
_entity.pdbx_description
1 polymer ?
#
loop_
_entity_poly.entity_id
_entity_poly.type
_entity_poly.pdbx_seq_one_letter_code
_entity_poly.pdbx_strand_id
1 'polypeptide(L)'
;MSEDRYLAPHERFYIREMRVLAYTQHLNSYSSISMQSMATTFGVGLQFLDQELARLIAAGRLLCKIDKVAWIVITSRCDSVNSKYQSLIKHGDVLLNRVQKLSQVINI
;
A
#
# COMPACT_ATOMS: atom_id res chain seq x y z
N MET A 1 14.50 -6.09 -15.52
CA MET A 1 13.25 -6.17 -16.31
C MET A 1 13.25 -5.15 -17.45
N SER A 2 14.05 -4.09 -17.34
CA SER A 2 14.17 -3.02 -18.34
C SER A 2 14.53 -3.48 -19.76
N GLU A 3 15.28 -4.57 -19.90
CA GLU A 3 15.68 -5.08 -21.22
C GLU A 3 14.67 -6.06 -21.84
N ASP A 4 13.67 -6.50 -21.07
CA ASP A 4 12.65 -7.42 -21.55
C ASP A 4 11.50 -6.65 -22.20
N ARG A 5 11.23 -6.94 -23.48
CA ARG A 5 10.26 -6.24 -24.33
C ARG A 5 8.86 -6.17 -23.71
N TYR A 6 8.43 -7.22 -23.01
CA TYR A 6 7.06 -7.31 -22.47
C TYR A 6 6.94 -6.75 -21.06
N LEU A 7 8.00 -6.85 -20.26
CA LEU A 7 7.98 -6.42 -18.85
C LEU A 7 8.48 -4.99 -18.65
N ALA A 8 9.27 -4.45 -19.59
CA ALA A 8 9.80 -3.09 -19.50
C ALA A 8 8.72 -2.01 -19.28
N PRO A 9 7.54 -2.03 -19.95
CA PRO A 9 6.51 -1.03 -19.70
C PRO A 9 5.93 -1.08 -18.27
N HIS A 10 5.98 -2.24 -17.62
CA HIS A 10 5.36 -2.49 -16.32
C HIS A 10 6.38 -2.58 -15.16
N GLU A 11 7.67 -2.41 -15.43
CA GLU A 11 8.74 -2.58 -14.45
C GLU A 11 8.55 -1.71 -13.20
N ARG A 12 8.18 -0.43 -13.39
CA ARG A 12 7.94 0.50 -12.28
C ARG A 12 6.81 0.04 -11.37
N PHE A 13 5.74 -0.48 -11.96
CA PHE A 13 4.61 -1.01 -11.20
C PHE A 13 5.06 -2.23 -10.41
N TYR A 14 5.71 -3.19 -11.08
CA TYR A 14 6.19 -4.42 -10.45
C TYR A 14 7.13 -4.16 -9.27
N ILE A 15 8.15 -3.31 -9.45
CA ILE A 15 9.09 -2.96 -8.37
C ILE A 15 8.35 -2.31 -7.18
N ARG A 16 7.39 -1.43 -7.46
CA ARG A 16 6.60 -0.78 -6.40
C ARG A 16 5.76 -1.80 -5.62
N GLU A 17 5.12 -2.75 -6.28
CA GLU A 17 4.36 -3.82 -5.64
C GLU A 17 5.26 -4.73 -4.79
N MET A 18 6.41 -5.14 -5.34
CA MET A 18 7.35 -6.00 -4.63
C MET A 18 7.89 -5.36 -3.35
N ARG A 19 8.16 -4.04 -3.37
CA ARG A 19 8.56 -3.30 -2.15
C ARG A 19 7.47 -3.31 -1.09
N VAL A 20 6.22 -3.08 -1.47
CA VAL A 20 5.08 -3.12 -0.53
C VAL A 20 4.97 -4.50 0.10
N LEU A 21 5.08 -5.57 -0.69
CA LEU A 21 5.03 -6.94 -0.19
C LEU A 21 6.17 -7.24 0.79
N ALA A 22 7.41 -6.87 0.45
CA ALA A 22 8.57 -7.09 1.31
C ALA A 22 8.43 -6.39 2.67
N TYR A 23 8.02 -5.11 2.67
CA TYR A 23 7.78 -4.38 3.93
C TYR A 23 6.60 -4.94 4.71
N THR A 24 5.51 -5.29 4.03
CA THR A 24 4.33 -5.88 4.68
C THR A 24 4.68 -7.21 5.35
N GLN A 25 5.41 -8.07 4.66
CA GLN A 25 5.84 -9.36 5.20
C GLN A 25 6.71 -9.17 6.45
N HIS A 26 7.68 -8.26 6.39
CA HIS A 26 8.56 -8.00 7.54
C HIS A 26 7.76 -7.43 8.72
N LEU A 27 6.86 -6.47 8.47
CA LEU A 27 6.05 -5.84 9.51
C LEU A 27 4.99 -6.79 10.11
N ASN A 28 4.47 -7.74 9.35
CA ASN A 28 3.43 -8.66 9.83
C ASN A 28 3.85 -9.50 11.05
N SER A 29 5.15 -9.77 11.18
CA SER A 29 5.70 -10.54 12.30
C SER A 29 5.84 -9.73 13.59
N TYR A 30 5.74 -8.40 13.55
CA TYR A 30 5.99 -7.52 14.69
C TYR A 30 4.80 -6.61 14.98
N SER A 31 4.43 -6.47 16.26
CA SER A 31 3.50 -5.43 16.70
C SER A 31 4.17 -4.03 16.66
N SER A 32 5.44 -3.98 17.07
CA SER A 32 6.30 -2.81 16.96
C SER A 32 7.72 -3.21 16.62
N ILE A 33 8.42 -2.35 15.87
CA ILE A 33 9.82 -2.56 15.47
C ILE A 33 10.58 -1.24 15.47
N SER A 34 11.84 -1.26 15.91
CA SER A 34 12.72 -0.09 15.78
C SER A 34 13.11 0.15 14.32
N MET A 35 13.05 1.41 13.89
CA MET A 35 13.41 1.80 12.52
C MET A 35 14.89 1.50 12.21
N GLN A 36 15.77 1.53 13.21
CA GLN A 36 17.20 1.19 13.05
C GLN A 36 17.41 -0.31 12.75
N SER A 37 16.71 -1.18 13.45
CA SER A 37 16.76 -2.64 13.22
C SER A 37 16.23 -3.00 11.84
N MET A 38 15.11 -2.36 11.44
CA MET A 38 14.53 -2.53 10.12
C MET A 38 15.49 -2.04 9.02
N ALA A 39 16.09 -0.86 9.18
CA ALA A 39 17.08 -0.32 8.25
C ALA A 39 18.29 -1.24 8.09
N THR A 40 18.79 -1.81 9.19
CA THR A 40 19.89 -2.78 9.20
C THR A 40 19.52 -4.06 8.46
N THR A 41 18.31 -4.58 8.67
CA THR A 41 17.83 -5.80 8.00
C THR A 41 17.71 -5.63 6.49
N PHE A 42 17.27 -4.46 6.04
CA PHE A 42 17.16 -4.15 4.61
C PHE A 42 18.46 -3.58 4.01
N GLY A 43 19.48 -3.29 4.82
CA GLY A 43 20.74 -2.68 4.37
C GLY A 43 20.57 -1.26 3.79
N VAL A 44 19.59 -0.50 4.27
CA VAL A 44 19.28 0.86 3.77
C VAL A 44 19.53 1.93 4.83
N GLY A 45 19.72 3.17 4.39
CA GLY A 45 19.82 4.31 5.30
C GLY A 45 18.50 4.61 6.02
N LEU A 46 18.58 5.08 7.27
CA LEU A 46 17.42 5.43 8.08
C LEU A 46 16.53 6.49 7.41
N GLN A 47 17.14 7.52 6.79
CA GLN A 47 16.42 8.59 6.10
C GLN A 47 15.67 8.09 4.87
N PHE A 48 16.26 7.15 4.12
CA PHE A 48 15.61 6.53 2.97
C PHE A 48 14.39 5.71 3.41
N LEU A 49 14.54 4.95 4.50
CA LEU A 49 13.45 4.14 5.04
C LEU A 49 12.28 5.02 5.55
N ASP A 50 12.57 6.12 6.26
CA ASP A 50 11.55 7.09 6.71
C ASP A 50 10.74 7.64 5.53
N GLN A 51 11.42 8.09 4.46
CA GLN A 51 10.77 8.64 3.28
C GLN A 51 9.93 7.60 2.51
N GLU A 52 10.47 6.39 2.32
CA GLU A 52 9.76 5.34 1.58
C GLU A 52 8.54 4.83 2.36
N LEU A 53 8.67 4.61 3.68
CA LEU A 53 7.54 4.21 4.51
C LEU A 53 6.49 5.32 4.59
N ALA A 54 6.88 6.59 4.77
CA ALA A 54 5.95 7.71 4.79
C ALA A 54 5.12 7.80 3.51
N ARG A 55 5.75 7.62 2.33
CA ARG A 55 5.07 7.60 1.04
C ARG A 55 4.07 6.44 0.91
N LEU A 56 4.43 5.26 1.39
CA LEU A 56 3.58 4.07 1.31
C LEU A 56 2.41 4.12 2.30
N ILE A 57 2.62 4.68 3.50
CA ILE A 57 1.56 4.91 4.50
C ILE A 57 0.59 5.98 4.02
N ALA A 58 1.09 7.10 3.48
CA ALA A 58 0.25 8.17 2.92
C ALA A 58 -0.62 7.67 1.76
N ALA A 59 -0.11 6.73 0.96
CA ALA A 59 -0.88 6.07 -0.11
C ALA A 59 -1.86 5.00 0.41
N GLY A 60 -1.93 4.76 1.72
CA GLY A 60 -2.80 3.74 2.33
C GLY A 60 -2.41 2.30 2.00
N ARG A 61 -1.15 2.06 1.63
CA ARG A 61 -0.66 0.76 1.14
C ARG A 61 0.02 -0.08 2.20
N LEU A 62 0.52 0.56 3.26
CA LEU A 62 1.04 -0.09 4.45
C LEU A 62 0.20 0.33 5.65
N LEU A 63 -0.25 -0.66 6.42
CA LEU A 63 -1.05 -0.47 7.62
C LEU A 63 -0.14 -0.36 8.85
N CYS A 64 0.64 0.71 8.89
CA CYS A 64 1.52 1.01 10.00
C CYS A 64 1.56 2.52 10.27
N LYS A 65 2.03 2.86 11.46
CA LYS A 65 2.23 4.22 11.93
C LYS A 65 3.69 4.38 12.35
N ILE A 66 4.28 5.50 11.99
CA ILE A 66 5.66 5.83 12.37
C ILE A 66 5.60 6.78 13.56
N ASP A 67 6.29 6.41 14.63
CA ASP A 67 6.66 7.32 15.71
C ASP A 67 8.10 7.79 15.48
N LYS A 68 8.23 9.06 15.07
CA LYS A 68 9.52 9.68 14.76
C LYS A 68 10.31 10.08 16.01
N VAL A 69 9.65 10.28 17.14
CA VAL A 69 10.34 10.66 18.40
C VAL A 69 11.01 9.43 19.00
N ALA A 70 10.27 8.31 19.06
CA ALA A 70 10.79 7.06 19.60
C ALA A 70 11.58 6.22 18.57
N TRP A 71 11.53 6.58 17.28
CA TRP A 71 12.09 5.79 16.17
C TRP A 71 11.53 4.37 16.08
N ILE A 72 10.21 4.24 16.27
CA ILE A 72 9.49 2.97 16.26
C ILE A 72 8.41 2.99 15.20
N VAL A 73 8.27 1.88 14.48
CA VAL A 73 7.14 1.61 13.58
C VAL A 73 6.17 0.69 14.31
N ILE A 74 4.91 1.10 14.43
CA ILE A 74 3.84 0.35 15.06
C ILE A 74 2.92 -0.17 13.95
N THR A 75 2.62 -1.46 13.94
CA THR A 75 1.70 -2.05 12.97
C THR A 75 0.27 -1.97 13.48
N SER A 76 -0.64 -1.54 12.61
CA SER A 76 -2.07 -1.57 12.91
C SER A 76 -2.68 -2.72 12.14
N ARG A 77 -3.15 -3.75 12.83
CA ARG A 77 -3.94 -4.80 12.20
C ARG A 77 -5.31 -4.21 11.86
N CYS A 78 -5.63 -4.09 10.58
CA CYS A 78 -6.99 -3.69 10.19
C CYS A 78 -7.95 -4.86 10.29
N ASP A 79 -9.15 -4.57 10.76
CA ASP A 79 -10.24 -5.53 10.77
C ASP A 79 -10.65 -5.88 9.33
N SER A 80 -10.76 -7.18 9.07
CA SER A 80 -11.17 -7.71 7.76
C SER A 80 -12.54 -7.17 7.31
N VAL A 81 -13.43 -6.86 8.26
CA VAL A 81 -14.78 -6.34 8.00
C VAL A 81 -14.72 -4.91 7.45
N ASN A 82 -13.93 -4.03 8.05
CA ASN A 82 -13.83 -2.64 7.59
C ASN A 82 -13.22 -2.55 6.17
N SER A 83 -12.21 -3.37 5.88
CA SER A 83 -11.62 -3.46 4.53
C SER A 83 -12.63 -3.94 3.48
N LYS A 84 -13.41 -4.97 3.81
CA LYS A 84 -14.48 -5.48 2.92
C LYS A 84 -15.58 -4.45 2.71
N TYR A 85 -16.00 -3.76 3.77
CA TYR A 85 -17.01 -2.71 3.71
C TYR A 85 -16.60 -1.57 2.78
N GLN A 86 -15.38 -1.05 2.94
CA GLN A 86 -14.84 0.00 2.06
C GLN A 86 -14.75 -0.45 0.60
N SER A 87 -14.39 -1.71 0.37
CA SER A 87 -14.35 -2.29 -0.98
C SER A 87 -15.74 -2.39 -1.58
N LEU A 88 -16.74 -2.84 -0.82
CA LEU A 88 -18.14 -2.95 -1.25
C LEU A 88 -18.69 -1.59 -1.71
N ILE A 89 -18.49 -0.54 -0.92
CA ILE A 89 -18.95 0.82 -1.27
C ILE A 89 -18.34 1.27 -2.60
N LYS A 90 -17.03 1.12 -2.78
CA LYS A 90 -16.34 1.52 -4.01
C LYS A 90 -16.87 0.79 -5.24
N HIS A 91 -17.07 -0.52 -5.15
CA HIS A 91 -17.61 -1.30 -6.27
C HIS A 91 -19.08 -0.96 -6.53
N GLY A 92 -19.86 -0.72 -5.47
CA GLY A 92 -21.25 -0.27 -5.57
C GLY A 92 -21.39 1.07 -6.28
N ASP A 93 -20.54 2.05 -5.95
CA ASP A 93 -20.54 3.36 -6.59
C ASP A 93 -20.20 3.28 -8.09
N VAL A 94 -19.20 2.47 -8.47
CA VAL A 94 -18.88 2.22 -9.88
C VAL A 94 -20.07 1.60 -10.63
N LEU A 95 -20.77 0.65 -10.02
CA LEU A 95 -21.94 0.03 -10.61
C LEU A 95 -23.07 1.04 -10.81
N LEU A 96 -23.41 1.81 -9.77
CA LEU A 96 -24.46 2.83 -9.82
C LEU A 96 -24.19 3.86 -10.91
N ASN A 97 -22.95 4.36 -10.99
CA ASN A 97 -22.55 5.30 -12.04
C ASN A 97 -22.70 4.71 -13.46
N ARG A 98 -22.42 3.41 -13.64
CA ARG A 98 -22.61 2.73 -14.93
C ARG A 98 -24.08 2.56 -15.28
N VAL A 99 -24.90 2.12 -14.32
CA VAL A 99 -26.35 1.93 -14.51
C VAL A 99 -27.04 3.27 -14.80
N GLN A 100 -26.68 4.33 -14.08
CA GLN A 100 -27.21 5.67 -14.30
C GLN A 100 -26.88 6.18 -15.71
N LYS A 101 -25.62 6.04 -16.16
CA LYS A 101 -25.23 6.40 -17.53
C LYS A 101 -26.01 5.63 -18.60
N LEU A 102 -26.23 4.34 -18.39
CA LEU A 102 -27.01 3.52 -19.33
C LEU A 102 -28.48 3.94 -19.36
N SER A 103 -29.10 4.19 -18.20
CA SER A 103 -30.49 4.63 -18.10
C SER A 103 -30.73 5.98 -18.81
N GLN A 104 -29.76 6.90 -18.73
CA GLN A 104 -29.86 8.20 -19.39
C GLN A 104 -29.78 8.09 -20.92
N VAL A 105 -29.04 7.11 -21.46
CA VAL A 105 -28.97 6.85 -22.91
C VAL A 105 -30.24 6.18 -23.43
N ILE A 106 -30.89 5.33 -22.63
CA ILE A 106 -32.09 4.57 -23.03
C ILE A 106 -33.37 5.42 -22.98
N ASN A 107 -33.44 6.39 -22.06
CA ASN A 107 -34.62 7.27 -21.90
C ASN A 107 -34.64 8.49 -22.86
N ILE A 108 -33.67 8.59 -23.77
CA ILE A 108 -33.68 9.53 -24.90
C ILE A 108 -34.11 8.76 -26.15
#